data_AF-A0AAW8K983-F1
#
_entry.id   AF-A0AAW8K983-F1
#
_cell.length_a   1.000
_cell.length_b   1.000
_cell.length_c   1.000
_cell.angle_alpha   90.00
_cell.angle_beta   90.00
_cell.angle_gamma   90.00
#
_symmetry.space_group_name_H-M   'P 1'
#
loop_
_entity.id
_entity.type
_entity.pdbx_description
1 polymer ?
#
loop_
_entity_poly.entity_id
_entity_poly.type
_entity_poly.pdbx_seq_one_letter_code
_entity_poly.pdbx_strand_id
1 'polypeptide(L)' 'TPIDFAYRVHTDVGHTAVGAIVNNVMVPLNTELHTGDVVQIKTLKGTGPSEDWLKFVKTNQAKNKIKAYLTRKENE' A
#
# COMPACT_ATOMS: atom_id res chain seq x y z
N THR A 1 -1.24 1.23 8.05
CA THR A 1 -1.65 2.29 7.11
C THR A 1 -2.52 1.69 6.01
N PRO A 2 -3.20 2.48 5.15
CA PRO A 2 -3.89 1.97 3.98
C PRO A 2 -3.05 1.02 3.11
N ILE A 3 -1.75 1.28 2.97
CA ILE A 3 -0.84 0.39 2.26
C ILE A 3 -0.69 -0.96 2.97
N ASP A 4 -0.50 -0.99 4.29
CA ASP A 4 -0.46 -2.25 5.04
C ASP A 4 -1.75 -3.06 4.84
N PHE A 5 -2.90 -2.39 4.83
CA PHE A 5 -4.19 -3.02 4.57
C PHE A 5 -4.26 -3.60 3.15
N ALA A 6 -3.83 -2.84 2.14
CA ALA A 6 -3.79 -3.30 0.75
C ALA A 6 -2.95 -4.59 0.59
N TYR A 7 -1.74 -4.63 1.16
CA TYR A 7 -0.88 -5.82 1.12
C TYR A 7 -1.41 -7.01 1.92
N ARG A 8 -2.22 -6.76 2.96
CA ARG A 8 -2.89 -7.81 3.71
C ARG A 8 -4.02 -8.46 2.89
N VAL A 9 -4.73 -7.67 2.08
CA VAL A 9 -5.78 -8.17 1.17
C VAL A 9 -5.16 -8.96 0.03
N HIS A 10 -4.23 -8.36 -0.73
CA HIS A 10 -3.52 -9.04 -1.80
C HIS A 10 -2.24 -8.29 -2.20
N THR A 11 -1.22 -9.01 -2.64
CA THR A 11 0.05 -8.40 -3.08
C THR A 11 -0.17 -7.47 -4.27
N ASP A 12 -0.96 -7.87 -5.27
CA ASP A 12 -1.24 -7.03 -6.44
C ASP A 12 -2.04 -5.76 -6.12
N VAL A 13 -2.95 -5.83 -5.15
CA VAL A 13 -3.69 -4.65 -4.65
C VAL A 13 -2.71 -3.68 -3.99
N GLY A 14 -1.78 -4.19 -3.19
CA GLY A 14 -0.69 -3.40 -2.62
C GLY A 14 0.21 -2.77 -3.69
N HIS A 15 0.62 -3.53 -4.72
CA HIS A 15 1.49 -3.03 -5.79
C HIS A 15 0.84 -1.95 -6.65
N THR A 16 -0.46 -2.09 -6.91
CA THR A 16 -1.22 -1.19 -7.79
C THR A 16 -1.91 -0.04 -7.03
N ALA A 17 -1.70 0.08 -5.72
CA ALA A 17 -2.33 1.11 -4.90
C ALA A 17 -1.84 2.51 -5.27
N VAL A 18 -2.78 3.41 -5.56
CA VAL A 18 -2.51 4.82 -5.89
C VAL A 18 -3.16 5.81 -4.92
N GLY A 19 -4.15 5.36 -4.14
CA GLY A 19 -4.83 6.20 -3.17
C GLY A 19 -5.69 5.39 -2.23
N ALA A 20 -6.16 6.04 -1.15
CA ALA A 20 -7.05 5.43 -0.18
C ALA A 20 -8.22 6.36 0.12
N ILE A 21 -9.39 5.76 0.33
CA ILE A 21 -10.57 6.41 0.88
C ILE A 21 -10.89 5.67 2.18
N VAL A 22 -11.01 6.41 3.28
CA VAL A 22 -11.40 5.86 4.58
C VAL A 22 -12.68 6.56 5.00
N ASN A 23 -13.71 5.79 5.33
CA ASN A 23 -15.03 6.32 5.72
C ASN A 23 -15.57 7.37 4.73
N ASN A 24 -15.48 7.05 3.43
CA ASN A 24 -15.90 7.90 2.30
C ASN A 24 -15.11 9.21 2.10
N VAL A 25 -14.00 9.41 2.82
CA VAL A 25 -13.11 10.58 2.67
C VAL A 25 -11.78 10.15 2.07
N MET A 26 -11.26 10.91 1.09
CA MET A 26 -9.93 10.67 0.53
C MET A 26 -8.86 11.00 1.56
N VAL A 27 -7.97 10.04 1.84
CA VAL A 27 -6.90 10.20 2.82
C VAL A 27 -5.54 9.87 2.23
N PRO A 28 -4.46 10.45 2.77
CA PRO A 28 -3.09 10.04 2.46
C PRO A 28 -2.84 8.54 2.72
N LEU A 29 -1.92 7.95 1.95
CA LEU A 29 -1.56 6.53 2.08
C LEU A 29 -0.80 6.19 3.37
N ASN A 30 -0.28 7.20 4.08
CA ASN A 30 0.39 7.08 5.37
C ASN A 30 -0.55 7.25 6.58
N THR A 31 -1.85 7.46 6.36
CA THR A 31 -2.83 7.60 7.43
C THR A 31 -2.86 6.37 8.34
N GLU A 32 -3.01 6.59 9.64
CA GLU A 32 -3.22 5.50 10.60
C GLU A 32 -4.66 5.01 10.53
N LEU A 33 -4.84 3.69 10.51
CA LEU A 33 -6.15 3.06 10.45
C LEU A 33 -6.55 2.61 11.85
N HIS A 34 -7.84 2.75 12.16
CA HIS A 34 -8.43 2.30 13.42
C HIS A 34 -9.38 1.13 13.19
N THR A 35 -9.60 0.35 14.24
CA THR A 35 -10.59 -0.74 14.21
C THR A 35 -11.98 -0.17 13.94
N GLY A 36 -12.68 -0.74 12.96
CA GLY A 36 -14.00 -0.28 12.53
C GLY A 36 -14.00 0.65 11.32
N ASP A 37 -12.83 1.13 10.87
CA ASP A 37 -12.73 1.95 9.66
C ASP A 37 -13.06 1.15 8.40
N VAL A 38 -13.86 1.73 7.51
CA VAL A 38 -14.14 1.19 6.18
C VAL A 38 -13.14 1.77 5.20
N VAL A 39 -12.22 0.93 4.72
CA VAL A 39 -11.13 1.33 3.84
C VAL A 39 -11.39 0.85 2.42
N GLN A 40 -11.37 1.78 1.46
CA GLN A 40 -11.37 1.50 0.03
C GLN A 40 -10.02 1.90 -0.57
N ILE A 41 -9.36 0.96 -1.23
CA ILE A 41 -8.08 1.19 -1.90
C ILE A 41 -8.34 1.48 -3.37
N LYS A 42 -7.85 2.62 -3.86
CA LYS A 42 -7.84 2.91 -5.29
C LYS A 42 -6.62 2.25 -5.93
N THR A 43 -6.85 1.44 -6.96
CA THR A 43 -5.81 0.75 -7.70
C THR A 43 -5.76 1.23 -9.15
N LEU A 44 -4.56 1.23 -9.75
CA LEU A 44 -4.36 1.54 -11.16
C LEU A 44 -3.39 0.53 -11.79
N LYS A 45 -3.71 0.04 -12.99
CA LYS A 45 -2.83 -0.88 -13.72
C LYS A 45 -1.60 -0.14 -14.24
N GLY A 46 -0.45 -0.80 -14.23
CA GLY A 46 0.82 -0.23 -14.71
C GLY A 46 1.54 0.66 -13.70
N THR A 47 0.99 0.83 -12.49
CA THR A 47 1.72 1.45 -11.38
C THR A 47 2.44 0.39 -10.54
N GLY A 48 3.41 0.83 -9.75
CA GLY A 48 4.12 -0.01 -8.80
C GLY A 48 4.32 0.72 -7.47
N PRO A 49 4.73 -0.01 -6.42
CA PRO A 49 5.05 0.58 -5.13
C PRO A 49 6.19 1.60 -5.22
N SER A 50 6.11 2.63 -4.37
CA SER A 50 7.16 3.62 -4.20
C SER A 50 8.07 3.24 -3.02
N GLU A 51 9.35 3.62 -3.10
CA GLU A 51 10.31 3.46 -2.01
C GLU A 51 9.89 4.25 -0.75
N ASP A 52 9.25 5.41 -0.93
CA ASP A 52 8.76 6.24 0.18
C ASP A 52 7.79 5.51 1.09
N TRP A 53 7.11 4.48 0.60
CA TRP A 53 6.19 3.69 1.41
C TRP A 53 6.90 2.98 2.56
N LEU A 54 8.16 2.59 2.37
CA LEU A 54 8.97 1.94 3.40
C LEU A 54 9.15 2.80 4.66
N LYS A 55 9.01 4.12 4.54
CA LYS A 55 9.13 5.07 5.66
C LYS A 55 7.94 5.00 6.61
N PHE A 56 6.75 4.62 6.14
CA PHE A 56 5.52 4.68 6.94
C PHE A 56 4.74 3.36 7.04
N VAL A 57 5.00 2.36 6.19
CA VAL A 57 4.38 1.04 6.36
C VAL A 57 4.83 0.41 7.68
N LYS A 58 3.89 -0.16 8.43
CA LYS A 58 4.18 -0.72 9.75
C LYS A 58 4.43 -2.22 9.71
N THR A 59 3.77 -2.95 8.80
CA THR A 59 3.82 -4.41 8.77
C THR A 59 5.07 -4.94 8.04
N ASN A 60 5.71 -5.97 8.62
CA ASN A 60 6.86 -6.62 7.99
C ASN A 60 6.49 -7.29 6.66
N GLN A 61 5.27 -7.81 6.55
CA GLN A 61 4.77 -8.40 5.30
C GLN A 61 4.76 -7.38 4.16
N ALA A 62 4.18 -6.20 4.37
CA ALA A 62 4.16 -5.14 3.37
C ALA A 62 5.59 -4.68 3.03
N LYS A 63 6.44 -4.43 4.04
CA LYS A 63 7.84 -4.05 3.84
C LYS A 63 8.58 -5.05 2.95
N ASN A 64 8.45 -6.34 3.24
CA ASN A 64 9.15 -7.39 2.49
C ASN A 64 8.66 -7.48 1.03
N LYS A 65 7.35 -7.38 0.79
CA LYS A 65 6.78 -7.39 -0.56
C LYS A 65 7.20 -6.15 -1.37
N ILE A 66 7.16 -4.96 -0.77
CA ILE A 66 7.63 -3.72 -1.39
C ILE A 66 9.11 -3.82 -1.76
N LYS A 67 9.96 -4.23 -0.82
CA LYS A 67 11.40 -4.40 -1.10
C LYS A 67 11.65 -5.39 -2.22
N ALA A 68 11.01 -6.56 -2.19
CA ALA A 68 11.15 -7.57 -3.23
C ALA A 68 10.74 -7.04 -4.62
N TYR A 69 9.67 -6.25 -4.69
CA TYR A 69 9.26 -5.60 -5.94
C TYR A 69 10.31 -4.59 -6.42
N LEU A 70 10.79 -3.71 -5.53
CA LEU A 70 11.76 -2.67 -5.89
C LEU A 70 13.09 -3.28 -6.35
N THR A 71 13.62 -4.27 -5.63
CA THR A 71 14.83 -4.99 -6.03
C THR A 71 14.64 -5.70 -7.37
N ARG A 72 13.49 -6.32 -7.61
CA ARG A 72 13.22 -6.92 -8.93
C ARG A 72 13.23 -5.87 -10.04
N LYS A 73 12.60 -4.72 -9.82
CA LYS A 73 12.54 -3.62 -10.80
C LYS A 73 13.90 -2.96 -11.03
N GLU A 74 14.79 -2.96 -10.05
CA GLU A 74 16.16 -2.44 -10.18
C GLU A 74 17.07 -3.37 -11.01
N ASN A 75 16.80 -4.68 -10.97
CA ASN A 75 17.55 -5.70 -11.71
C ASN A 75 17.01 -5.96 -13.13
N GLU A 76 15.88 -5.35 -13.49
CA GLU A 76 15.28 -5.37 -14.84
C GLU A 76 15.76 -4.15 -15.66
#